data_AF-A0A0R3W0C4-F1
#
_entry.id   AF-A0A0R3W0C4-F1
#
_cell.length_a   1.000
_cell.length_b   1.000
_cell.length_c   1.000
_cell.angle_alpha   90.00
_cell.angle_beta   90.00
_cell.angle_gamma   90.00
#
_symmetry.space_group_name_H-M   'P 1'
#
loop_
_entity.id
_entity.type
_entity.pdbx_description
1 polymer ?
#
loop_
_entity_poly.entity_id
_entity_poly.type
_entity_poly.pdbx_seq_one_letter_code
_entity_poly.pdbx_strand_id
1 'polypeptide(L)'
;MQSVNLCSFPKVPSKEDFDKIPALDIVEELTYLDFHIFRSIKTQELLNQVWMKDGKETKAPHVMLVTKRFSEVSKLVVSEIITRSDIPDRAACIEKWIAVADICRCLQNYNGVLQICAALGNSSVHRLKATWDVVSKQSKQSLDKHLTLVAANARFKNMRERLHRCDPPCTPYLGMYLTDLSFIEEGALDITEH
;
A
#
# COMPACT_ATOMS: atom_id res chain seq x y z
N MET A 1 -20.38 3.72 19.37
CA MET A 1 -19.06 3.05 19.39
C MET A 1 -18.04 4.14 19.11
N GLN A 2 -17.27 4.56 20.13
CA GLN A 2 -16.29 5.63 19.96
C GLN A 2 -15.24 5.18 18.95
N SER A 3 -15.09 5.93 17.87
CA SER A 3 -14.03 5.81 16.89
C SER A 3 -12.71 6.15 17.58
N VAL A 4 -12.13 5.15 18.27
CA VAL A 4 -10.74 5.19 18.66
C VAL A 4 -9.96 5.49 17.39
N ASN A 5 -9.07 6.48 17.47
CA ASN A 5 -8.26 7.03 16.39
C ASN A 5 -7.22 6.00 15.92
N LEU A 6 -7.66 4.82 15.50
CA LEU A 6 -6.88 3.63 15.13
C LEU A 6 -5.89 3.92 13.99
N CYS A 7 -6.11 5.00 13.26
CA CYS A 7 -5.31 5.38 12.09
C CYS A 7 -4.39 6.58 12.34
N SER A 8 -4.39 7.17 13.54
CA SER A 8 -3.39 8.19 13.87
C SER A 8 -2.07 7.51 14.21
N PHE A 9 -1.01 7.82 13.46
CA PHE A 9 0.34 7.40 13.83
C PHE A 9 0.67 7.91 15.23
N PRO A 10 1.21 7.05 16.10
CA PRO A 10 1.58 7.47 17.44
C PRO A 10 2.66 8.56 17.35
N LYS A 11 2.47 9.65 18.09
CA LYS A 11 3.45 10.76 18.18
C LYS A 11 4.73 10.34 18.92
N VAL A 12 4.67 9.23 19.65
CA VAL A 12 5.77 8.66 20.40
C VAL A 12 6.23 7.39 19.67
N PRO A 13 7.53 7.26 19.35
CA PRO A 13 8.07 6.03 18.78
C PRO A 13 7.75 4.82 19.65
N SER A 14 7.48 3.68 19.03
CA SER A 14 7.36 2.42 19.76
C SER A 14 8.68 2.14 20.51
N LYS A 15 8.59 1.54 21.70
CA LYS A 15 9.76 1.01 22.40
C LYS A 15 10.24 -0.30 21.79
N GLU A 16 9.43 -0.92 20.94
CA GLU A 16 9.75 -2.17 20.28
C GLU A 16 10.69 -1.94 19.11
N ASP A 17 11.67 -2.83 19.02
CA ASP A 17 12.67 -2.85 17.99
C ASP A 17 12.09 -3.60 16.77
N PHE A 18 11.98 -2.91 15.63
CA PHE A 18 11.44 -3.49 14.40
C PHE A 18 12.09 -4.83 14.09
N ASP A 19 13.39 -5.00 14.30
CA ASP A 19 14.11 -6.23 13.96
C ASP A 19 13.62 -7.44 14.77
N LYS A 20 13.11 -7.22 15.99
CA LYS A 20 12.63 -8.26 16.90
C LYS A 20 11.17 -8.66 16.67
N ILE A 21 10.39 -7.84 15.97
CA ILE A 21 8.98 -8.14 15.69
C ILE A 21 8.90 -9.15 14.54
N PRO A 22 8.24 -10.31 14.69
CA PRO A 22 8.02 -11.24 13.57
C PRO A 22 7.35 -10.55 12.38
N ALA A 23 7.75 -10.92 11.16
CA ALA A 23 7.15 -10.34 9.95
C ALA A 23 5.64 -10.60 9.85
N LEU A 24 5.16 -11.74 10.39
CA LEU A 24 3.74 -12.07 10.44
C LEU A 24 2.96 -11.06 11.29
N ASP A 25 3.42 -10.75 12.50
CA ASP A 25 2.75 -9.81 13.41
C ASP A 25 2.62 -8.42 12.78
N ILE A 26 3.66 -7.95 12.07
CA ILE A 26 3.61 -6.69 11.30
C ILE A 26 2.50 -6.74 10.24
N VAL A 27 2.40 -7.87 9.53
CA VAL A 27 1.45 -8.04 8.42
C VAL A 27 0.02 -8.15 8.93
N GLU A 28 -0.20 -8.82 10.07
CA GLU A 28 -1.52 -8.93 10.71
C GLU A 28 -2.07 -7.53 11.05
N GLU A 29 -1.26 -6.69 11.71
CA GLU A 29 -1.64 -5.32 12.06
C GLU A 29 -1.81 -4.43 10.82
N LEU A 30 -0.90 -4.54 9.85
CA LEU A 30 -0.98 -3.79 8.58
C LEU A 30 -2.27 -4.15 7.83
N THR A 31 -2.56 -5.44 7.72
CA THR A 31 -3.73 -5.97 7.00
C THR A 31 -5.03 -5.64 7.72
N TYR A 32 -5.05 -5.74 9.05
CA TYR A 32 -6.20 -5.35 9.86
C TYR A 32 -6.57 -3.89 9.64
N LEU A 33 -5.60 -2.98 9.73
CA LEU A 33 -5.81 -1.55 9.57
C LEU A 33 -6.20 -1.18 8.14
N ASP A 34 -5.51 -1.73 7.14
CA ASP A 34 -5.83 -1.48 5.72
C ASP A 34 -7.24 -1.95 5.37
N PHE A 35 -7.61 -3.16 5.82
CA PHE A 35 -8.96 -3.70 5.62
C PHE A 35 -10.01 -2.85 6.35
N HIS A 36 -9.74 -2.44 7.59
CA HIS A 36 -10.68 -1.65 8.40
C HIS A 36 -11.00 -0.30 7.74
N ILE A 37 -9.99 0.39 7.21
CA ILE A 37 -10.18 1.65 6.50
C ILE A 37 -10.90 1.42 5.18
N PHE A 38 -10.47 0.42 4.39
CA PHE A 38 -11.09 0.11 3.10
C PHE A 38 -12.59 -0.20 3.25
N ARG A 39 -12.97 -0.99 4.27
CA ARG A 39 -14.37 -1.31 4.58
C ARG A 39 -15.18 -0.09 5.03
N SER A 40 -14.54 0.96 5.50
CA SER A 40 -15.20 2.16 6.01
C SER A 40 -15.60 3.15 4.90
N ILE A 41 -15.12 2.95 3.67
CA ILE A 41 -15.46 3.79 2.52
C ILE A 41 -16.95 3.65 2.20
N LYS A 42 -17.66 4.79 2.18
CA LYS A 42 -19.05 4.84 1.75
C LYS A 42 -19.12 5.05 0.24
N THR A 43 -20.14 4.46 -0.40
CA THR A 43 -20.36 4.63 -1.85
C THR A 43 -20.44 6.09 -2.28
N GLN A 44 -21.03 6.97 -1.45
CA GLN A 44 -21.14 8.42 -1.72
C GLN A 44 -19.77 9.10 -1.88
N GLU A 45 -18.73 8.57 -1.23
CA GLU A 45 -17.36 9.09 -1.33
C GLU A 45 -16.71 8.73 -2.67
N LEU A 46 -17.32 7.81 -3.43
CA LEU A 46 -16.86 7.29 -4.72
C LEU A 46 -17.68 7.84 -5.91
N LEU A 47 -18.58 8.79 -5.68
CA LEU A 47 -19.40 9.42 -6.72
C LEU A 47 -18.91 10.81 -7.08
N ASN A 48 -19.14 11.22 -8.33
CA ASN A 48 -18.88 12.56 -8.85
C ASN A 48 -17.46 13.06 -8.59
N GLN A 49 -16.48 12.16 -8.51
CA GLN A 49 -15.08 12.48 -8.21
C GLN A 49 -14.90 13.40 -6.99
N VAL A 50 -15.73 13.25 -5.94
CA VAL A 50 -15.66 14.13 -4.77
C VAL A 50 -14.31 14.07 -4.04
N TRP A 51 -13.55 12.99 -4.20
CA TRP A 51 -12.18 12.84 -3.67
C TRP A 51 -11.13 13.68 -4.40
N MET A 52 -11.44 14.20 -5.60
CA MET A 52 -10.55 15.08 -6.38
C MET A 52 -10.90 16.57 -6.23
N LYS A 53 -12.07 16.89 -5.67
CA LYS A 53 -12.64 18.24 -5.62
C LYS A 53 -12.37 18.97 -4.29
N ASP A 54 -12.67 20.26 -4.25
CA ASP A 54 -12.61 21.05 -3.02
C ASP A 54 -13.53 20.48 -1.93
N GLY A 55 -13.00 20.48 -0.70
CA GLY A 55 -13.67 19.88 0.46
C GLY A 55 -13.61 18.34 0.49
N LYS A 56 -12.74 17.69 -0.29
CA LYS A 56 -12.54 16.23 -0.29
C LYS A 56 -12.32 15.61 1.09
N GLU A 57 -11.69 16.32 2.02
CA GLU A 57 -11.49 15.83 3.39
C GLU A 57 -12.82 15.63 4.14
N THR A 58 -13.85 16.42 3.80
CA THR A 58 -15.20 16.30 4.37
C THR A 58 -16.09 15.38 3.53
N LYS A 59 -15.96 15.45 2.20
CA LYS A 59 -16.83 14.73 1.25
C LYS A 59 -16.43 13.27 1.03
N ALA A 60 -15.14 12.97 1.16
CA ALA A 60 -14.55 11.65 0.92
C ALA A 60 -13.52 11.25 2.01
N PRO A 61 -13.84 11.39 3.31
CA PRO A 61 -12.88 11.26 4.40
C PRO A 61 -12.14 9.91 4.41
N HIS A 62 -12.80 8.80 4.06
CA HIS A 62 -12.18 7.47 4.07
C HIS A 62 -11.34 7.22 2.82
N VAL A 63 -11.75 7.75 1.65
CA VAL A 63 -10.90 7.72 0.45
C VAL A 63 -9.60 8.50 0.68
N MET A 64 -9.71 9.68 1.31
CA MET A 64 -8.55 10.46 1.73
C MET A 64 -7.69 9.71 2.75
N LEU A 65 -8.32 9.03 3.72
CA LEU A 65 -7.62 8.23 4.73
C LEU A 65 -6.85 7.06 4.12
N VAL A 66 -7.42 6.29 3.18
CA VAL A 66 -6.69 5.22 2.46
C VAL A 66 -5.46 5.79 1.74
N THR A 67 -5.64 6.89 1.01
CA THR A 67 -4.57 7.52 0.23
C THR A 67 -3.45 8.04 1.13
N LYS A 68 -3.83 8.69 2.24
CA LYS A 68 -2.89 9.18 3.25
C LYS A 68 -2.12 8.02 3.87
N ARG A 69 -2.82 6.98 4.32
CA ARG A 69 -2.20 5.81 4.96
C ARG A 69 -1.24 5.08 4.01
N PHE A 70 -1.61 4.90 2.74
CA PHE A 70 -0.72 4.34 1.73
C PHE A 70 0.62 5.07 1.68
N SER A 71 0.56 6.41 1.65
CA SER A 71 1.74 7.27 1.62
C SER A 71 2.54 7.19 2.92
N GLU A 72 1.87 7.12 4.07
CA GLU A 72 2.51 7.04 5.38
C GLU A 72 3.22 5.70 5.60
N VAL A 73 2.60 4.58 5.23
CA VAL A 73 3.24 3.26 5.29
C VAL A 73 4.47 3.21 4.39
N SER A 74 4.35 3.70 3.14
CA SER A 74 5.51 3.73 2.23
C SER A 74 6.65 4.59 2.79
N LYS A 75 6.35 5.76 3.38
CA LYS A 75 7.34 6.61 4.05
C LYS A 75 7.97 5.96 5.27
N LEU A 76 7.19 5.23 6.07
CA LEU A 76 7.67 4.48 7.23
C LEU A 76 8.72 3.46 6.78
N VAL A 77 8.41 2.65 5.77
CA VAL A 77 9.34 1.65 5.22
C VAL A 77 10.62 2.32 4.68
N VAL A 78 10.48 3.41 3.92
CA VAL A 78 11.65 4.16 3.43
C VAL A 78 12.50 4.67 4.59
N SER A 79 11.88 5.28 5.60
CA SER A 79 12.54 5.82 6.80
C SER A 79 13.30 4.73 7.55
N GLU A 80 12.66 3.58 7.78
CA GLU A 80 13.24 2.43 8.49
C GLU A 80 14.51 1.90 7.79
N ILE A 81 14.54 1.97 6.46
CA ILE A 81 15.70 1.55 5.67
C ILE A 81 16.81 2.63 5.68
N ILE A 82 16.48 3.89 5.38
CA ILE A 82 17.50 4.93 5.15
C ILE A 82 18.15 5.45 6.44
N THR A 83 17.53 5.21 7.59
CA THR A 83 18.07 5.61 8.91
C THR A 83 19.12 4.64 9.43
N ARG A 84 19.23 3.43 8.87
CA ARG A 84 20.26 2.45 9.23
C ARG A 84 21.60 2.81 8.61
N SER A 85 22.62 2.95 9.44
CA SER A 85 23.98 3.29 9.00
C SER A 85 24.72 2.09 8.40
N ASP A 86 24.61 0.92 9.03
CA ASP A 86 25.34 -0.28 8.66
C ASP A 86 24.75 -0.97 7.41
N ILE A 87 25.61 -1.43 6.49
CA ILE A 87 25.17 -2.05 5.22
C ILE A 87 24.47 -3.40 5.47
N PRO A 88 25.09 -4.36 6.19
CA PRO A 88 24.43 -5.61 6.57
C PRO A 88 23.07 -5.43 7.25
N ASP A 89 22.99 -4.55 8.25
CA ASP A 89 21.73 -4.25 8.95
C ASP A 89 20.65 -3.71 8.00
N ARG A 90 21.02 -2.72 7.18
CA ARG A 90 20.10 -2.15 6.19
C ARG A 90 19.65 -3.16 5.14
N ALA A 91 20.50 -4.11 4.76
CA ALA A 91 20.13 -5.19 3.87
C ALA A 91 19.13 -6.15 4.53
N ALA A 92 19.34 -6.52 5.80
CA ALA A 92 18.41 -7.32 6.58
C ALA A 92 17.03 -6.64 6.71
N CYS A 93 17.01 -5.31 6.88
CA CYS A 93 15.78 -4.51 6.85
C CYS A 93 15.00 -4.69 5.54
N ILE A 94 15.68 -4.53 4.40
CA ILE A 94 15.10 -4.69 3.07
C ILE A 94 14.54 -6.11 2.90
N GLU A 95 15.30 -7.13 3.28
CA GLU A 95 14.86 -8.52 3.19
C GLU A 95 13.63 -8.80 4.05
N LYS A 96 13.58 -8.24 5.25
CA LYS A 96 12.41 -8.35 6.12
C LYS A 96 11.17 -7.69 5.50
N TRP A 97 11.30 -6.49 4.93
CA TRP A 97 10.18 -5.86 4.21
C TRP A 97 9.75 -6.65 2.98
N ILE A 98 10.67 -7.29 2.26
CA ILE A 98 10.33 -8.22 1.16
C ILE A 98 9.54 -9.43 1.71
N ALA A 99 9.92 -9.98 2.87
CA ALA A 99 9.16 -11.04 3.52
C ALA A 99 7.76 -10.59 3.94
N VAL A 100 7.62 -9.38 4.51
CA VAL A 100 6.32 -8.76 4.81
C VAL A 100 5.47 -8.65 3.53
N ALA A 101 6.05 -8.25 2.40
CA ALA A 101 5.33 -8.19 1.13
C ALA A 101 4.84 -9.56 0.64
N ASP A 102 5.63 -10.63 0.82
CA ASP A 102 5.20 -11.97 0.45
C ASP A 102 4.07 -12.49 1.36
N ILE A 103 4.11 -12.21 2.66
CA ILE A 103 3.02 -12.56 3.58
C ILE A 103 1.77 -11.73 3.25
N CYS A 104 1.88 -10.43 2.96
CA CYS A 104 0.77 -9.61 2.47
C CYS A 104 0.11 -10.24 1.23
N ARG A 105 0.92 -10.74 0.28
CA ARG A 105 0.42 -11.47 -0.90
C ARG A 105 -0.33 -12.74 -0.51
N CYS A 106 0.19 -13.51 0.45
CA CYS A 106 -0.46 -14.72 0.96
C CYS A 106 -1.80 -14.43 1.65
N LEU A 107 -1.89 -13.32 2.39
CA LEU A 107 -3.13 -12.84 3.02
C LEU A 107 -4.04 -12.03 2.08
N GLN A 108 -3.73 -12.00 0.77
CA GLN A 108 -4.49 -11.27 -0.24
C GLN A 108 -4.64 -9.76 0.05
N ASN A 109 -3.71 -9.19 0.81
CA ASN A 109 -3.58 -7.74 1.02
C ASN A 109 -2.71 -7.13 -0.10
N TYR A 110 -3.31 -6.95 -1.28
CA TYR A 110 -2.60 -6.40 -2.43
C TYR A 110 -2.26 -4.91 -2.28
N ASN A 111 -3.01 -4.18 -1.46
CA ASN A 111 -2.64 -2.81 -1.07
C ASN A 111 -1.29 -2.80 -0.32
N GLY A 112 -1.12 -3.69 0.66
CA GLY A 112 0.14 -3.83 1.42
C GLY A 112 1.33 -4.24 0.55
N VAL A 113 1.12 -5.16 -0.40
CA VAL A 113 2.17 -5.52 -1.39
C VAL A 113 2.62 -4.28 -2.16
N LEU A 114 1.68 -3.47 -2.66
CA LEU A 114 2.01 -2.28 -3.44
C LEU A 114 2.67 -1.18 -2.59
N GLN A 115 2.22 -0.97 -1.33
CA GLN A 115 2.85 -0.01 -0.41
C GLN A 115 4.35 -0.31 -0.22
N ILE A 116 4.69 -1.58 0.00
CA ILE A 116 6.08 -2.02 0.22
C ILE A 116 6.88 -1.94 -1.07
N CYS A 117 6.34 -2.41 -2.20
CA CYS A 117 6.98 -2.29 -3.51
C CYS A 117 7.27 -0.81 -3.86
N ALA A 118 6.33 0.09 -3.58
CA ALA A 118 6.51 1.52 -3.80
C ALA A 118 7.61 2.12 -2.92
N ALA A 119 7.73 1.66 -1.67
CA ALA A 119 8.80 2.07 -0.77
C ALA A 119 10.18 1.59 -1.27
N LEU A 120 10.30 0.33 -1.69
CA LEU A 120 11.55 -0.24 -2.19
C LEU A 120 11.95 0.35 -3.56
N GLY A 121 10.97 0.72 -4.38
CA GLY A 121 11.16 1.46 -5.63
C GLY A 121 11.41 2.97 -5.44
N ASN A 122 11.25 3.50 -4.22
CA ASN A 122 11.54 4.90 -3.94
C ASN A 122 13.00 5.21 -4.28
N SER A 123 13.26 6.37 -4.90
CA SER A 123 14.61 6.78 -5.31
C SER A 123 15.62 6.75 -4.16
N SER A 124 15.16 6.92 -2.92
CA SER A 124 16.01 6.87 -1.72
C SER A 124 16.47 5.49 -1.29
N VAL A 125 15.69 4.47 -1.61
CA VAL A 125 16.05 3.08 -1.35
C VAL A 125 16.72 2.48 -2.59
N HIS A 126 16.16 2.70 -3.78
CA HIS A 126 16.65 2.14 -5.04
C HIS A 126 18.09 2.54 -5.39
N ARG A 127 18.54 3.74 -4.95
CA ARG A 127 19.91 4.22 -5.21
C ARG A 127 21.00 3.56 -4.34
N LEU A 128 20.64 2.81 -3.30
CA LEU A 128 21.57 2.23 -2.33
C LEU A 128 22.32 1.00 -2.88
N LYS A 129 23.12 1.18 -3.94
CA LYS A 129 23.74 0.07 -4.72
C LYS A 129 24.51 -0.92 -3.85
N ALA A 130 25.42 -0.44 -3.00
CA ALA A 130 26.18 -1.31 -2.10
C ALA A 130 25.32 -2.13 -1.13
N THR A 131 24.12 -1.63 -0.77
CA THR A 131 23.17 -2.38 0.07
C THR A 131 22.45 -3.44 -0.75
N TRP A 132 21.97 -3.06 -1.94
CA TRP A 132 21.36 -4.00 -2.85
C TRP A 132 22.32 -5.11 -3.25
N ASP A 133 23.62 -4.87 -3.36
CA ASP A 133 24.61 -5.91 -3.71
C ASP A 133 24.63 -7.05 -2.69
N VAL A 134 24.45 -6.75 -1.40
CA VAL A 134 24.46 -7.76 -0.32
C VAL A 134 23.08 -8.38 -0.02
N VAL A 135 21.99 -7.77 -0.49
CA VAL A 135 20.65 -8.40 -0.43
C VAL A 135 20.67 -9.72 -1.22
N SER A 136 20.17 -10.78 -0.61
CA SER A 136 20.19 -12.13 -1.18
C SER A 136 19.47 -12.20 -2.52
N LYS A 137 19.96 -13.09 -3.39
CA LYS A 137 19.36 -13.35 -4.70
C LYS A 137 17.90 -13.83 -4.57
N GLN A 138 17.59 -14.60 -3.53
CA GLN A 138 16.24 -15.09 -3.27
C GLN A 138 15.27 -13.94 -2.96
N SER A 139 15.66 -13.01 -2.07
CA SER A 139 14.84 -11.84 -1.75
C SER A 139 14.61 -10.96 -2.97
N LYS A 140 15.65 -10.71 -3.79
CA LYS A 140 15.51 -9.98 -5.06
C LYS A 140 14.51 -10.64 -6.01
N GLN A 141 14.59 -11.96 -6.18
CA GLN A 141 13.64 -12.70 -7.00
C GLN A 141 12.20 -12.65 -6.47
N SER A 142 12.02 -12.62 -5.14
CA SER A 142 10.70 -12.42 -4.54
C SER A 142 10.18 -11.02 -4.85
N LEU A 143 11.02 -9.99 -4.67
CA LEU A 143 10.69 -8.61 -5.01
C LEU A 143 10.28 -8.46 -6.48
N ASP A 144 11.00 -9.07 -7.42
CA ASP A 144 10.66 -9.02 -8.85
C ASP A 144 9.27 -9.60 -9.14
N LYS A 145 8.89 -10.69 -8.45
CA LYS A 145 7.53 -11.27 -8.54
C LYS A 145 6.49 -10.31 -7.97
N HIS A 146 6.77 -9.65 -6.85
CA HIS A 146 5.86 -8.66 -6.26
C HIS A 146 5.68 -7.43 -7.16
N LEU A 147 6.77 -6.90 -7.71
CA LEU A 147 6.75 -5.79 -8.67
C LEU A 147 5.95 -6.15 -9.93
N THR A 148 6.09 -7.38 -10.43
CA THR A 148 5.31 -7.88 -11.57
C THR A 148 3.81 -7.97 -11.24
N LEU A 149 3.48 -8.45 -10.04
CA LEU A 149 2.10 -8.57 -9.57
C LEU A 149 1.40 -7.20 -9.50
N VAL A 150 2.07 -6.18 -8.97
CA VAL A 150 1.49 -4.84 -8.72
C VAL A 150 1.83 -3.82 -9.80
N ALA A 151 2.41 -4.25 -10.93
CA ALA A 151 2.81 -3.37 -12.01
C ALA A 151 1.61 -2.57 -12.55
N ALA A 152 1.78 -1.26 -12.74
CA ALA A 152 0.73 -0.37 -13.22
C ALA A 152 0.46 -0.50 -14.74
N ASN A 153 1.27 -1.27 -15.47
CA ASN A 153 1.10 -1.51 -16.88
C ASN A 153 -0.26 -2.16 -17.18
N ALA A 154 -0.84 -1.81 -18.33
CA ALA A 154 -2.18 -2.24 -18.74
C ALA A 154 -3.22 -2.06 -17.60
N ARG A 155 -3.16 -0.92 -16.89
CA ARG A 155 -4.07 -0.55 -15.79
C ARG A 155 -4.10 -1.60 -14.67
N PHE A 156 -2.93 -2.06 -14.22
CA PHE A 156 -2.80 -3.08 -13.17
C PHE A 156 -3.36 -4.46 -13.54
N LYS A 157 -3.16 -4.90 -14.80
CA LYS A 157 -3.71 -6.17 -15.33
C LYS A 157 -3.47 -7.37 -14.39
N ASN A 158 -2.23 -7.59 -13.96
CA ASN A 158 -1.88 -8.75 -13.13
C ASN A 158 -2.57 -8.74 -11.76
N MET A 159 -2.64 -7.57 -11.11
CA MET A 159 -3.33 -7.41 -9.83
C MET A 159 -4.84 -7.60 -9.99
N ARG A 160 -5.45 -7.08 -11.07
CA ARG A 160 -6.87 -7.32 -11.38
C ARG A 160 -7.18 -8.78 -11.59
N GLU A 161 -6.36 -9.49 -12.36
CA GLU A 161 -6.52 -10.93 -12.59
C GLU A 161 -6.43 -11.73 -11.29
N ARG A 162 -5.57 -11.32 -10.35
CA ARG A 162 -5.51 -11.93 -9.01
C ARG A 162 -6.74 -11.63 -8.17
N LEU A 163 -7.16 -10.37 -8.10
CA LEU A 163 -8.37 -9.96 -7.39
C LEU A 163 -9.64 -10.62 -7.92
N HIS A 164 -9.70 -10.89 -9.23
CA HIS A 164 -10.85 -11.57 -9.83
C HIS A 164 -10.93 -13.07 -9.48
N ARG A 165 -9.79 -13.69 -9.16
CA ARG A 165 -9.68 -15.13 -8.87
C ARG A 165 -9.57 -15.43 -7.36
N CYS A 166 -9.48 -14.42 -6.51
CA CYS A 166 -9.30 -14.62 -5.08
C CYS A 166 -10.65 -14.76 -4.38
N ASP A 167 -10.76 -15.72 -3.49
CA ASP A 167 -11.90 -15.83 -2.58
C ASP A 167 -11.75 -14.80 -1.45
N PRO A 168 -12.80 -14.03 -1.11
CA PRO A 168 -12.77 -13.12 0.04
C PRO A 168 -12.36 -13.82 1.34
N PRO A 169 -11.68 -13.12 2.28
CA PRO A 169 -11.41 -11.68 2.28
C PRO A 169 -10.13 -11.28 1.52
N CYS A 170 -10.17 -10.13 0.83
CA CYS A 170 -9.01 -9.50 0.22
C CYS A 170 -9.05 -7.97 0.40
N THR A 171 -7.87 -7.33 0.35
CA THR A 171 -7.75 -5.87 0.41
C THR A 171 -7.11 -5.34 -0.87
N PRO A 172 -7.89 -4.71 -1.77
CA PRO A 172 -7.37 -4.22 -3.04
C PRO A 172 -6.70 -2.85 -2.90
N TYR A 173 -5.88 -2.49 -3.88
CA TYR A 173 -5.43 -1.11 -4.04
C TYR A 173 -6.56 -0.23 -4.58
N LEU A 174 -7.07 0.68 -3.75
CA LEU A 174 -8.20 1.55 -4.09
C LEU A 174 -7.95 2.44 -5.32
N GLY A 175 -6.71 2.95 -5.48
CA GLY A 175 -6.39 3.89 -6.55
C GLY A 175 -6.67 3.34 -7.95
N MET A 176 -6.57 2.02 -8.13
CA MET A 176 -6.93 1.35 -9.37
C MET A 176 -8.41 1.55 -9.75
N TYR A 177 -9.33 1.45 -8.78
CA TYR A 177 -10.75 1.68 -9.00
C TYR A 177 -11.11 3.15 -9.10
N LEU A 178 -10.44 4.03 -8.36
CA LEU A 178 -10.65 5.47 -8.47
C LEU A 178 -10.29 5.97 -9.88
N THR A 179 -9.22 5.45 -10.47
CA THR A 179 -8.89 5.73 -11.88
C THR A 179 -10.01 5.28 -12.82
N ASP A 180 -10.60 4.11 -12.59
CA ASP A 180 -11.72 3.63 -13.40
C ASP A 180 -12.95 4.53 -13.28
N LEU A 181 -13.29 4.95 -12.06
CA LEU A 181 -14.42 5.85 -11.79
C LEU A 181 -14.22 7.23 -12.43
N SER A 182 -13.01 7.80 -12.35
CA SER A 182 -12.68 9.04 -13.04
C SER A 182 -12.90 8.92 -14.55
N PHE A 183 -12.41 7.85 -15.19
CA PHE A 183 -12.63 7.62 -16.62
C PHE A 183 -14.11 7.46 -17.00
N ILE A 184 -14.89 6.78 -16.16
CA ILE A 184 -16.33 6.59 -16.40
C ILE A 184 -17.06 7.94 -16.36
N GLU A 185 -16.77 8.77 -15.37
CA GLU A 185 -17.42 10.08 -15.22
C GLU A 185 -16.98 11.09 -16.29
N GLU A 186 -15.70 11.10 -16.69
CA GLU A 186 -15.22 11.93 -17.80
C GLU A 186 -15.78 11.48 -19.16
N GLY A 187 -15.99 10.17 -19.33
CA GLY A 187 -16.60 9.58 -20.53
C GLY A 187 -18.12 9.73 -20.59
N ALA A 188 -18.78 9.93 -19.44
CA ALA A 188 -20.22 10.16 -19.32
C ALA A 188 -20.58 11.64 -19.59
N LEU A 189 -20.09 12.21 -20.69
CA LEU A 189 -20.61 13.46 -21.22
C LEU A 189 -22.14 13.32 -21.35
N ASP A 190 -22.89 14.18 -20.67
CA ASP A 190 -24.35 14.30 -20.64
C ASP A 190 -24.93 14.52 -22.06
N ILE A 191 -24.95 13.48 -22.91
CA ILE A 191 -25.71 13.47 -24.15
C ILE A 191 -27.08 12.88 -23.86
N THR A 192 -27.95 13.71 -23.30
CA THR A 192 -29.36 13.68 -23.67
C THR A 192 -29.71 15.07 -24.16
N GLU A 193 -29.34 15.34 -25.42
CA GLU A 193 -30.01 16.37 -26.20
C GLU A 193 -31.49 15.97 -26.30
N HIS A 194 -32.35 16.73 -25.62
CA HIS A 194 -33.78 16.77 -25.84
C HIS A 194 -34.15 18.14 -26.39
#